data_AF-A0AAV7E3Y9-F1
#
_entry.id   AF-A0AAV7E3Y9-F1
#
_cell.length_a   1.000
_cell.length_b   1.000
_cell.length_c   1.000
_cell.angle_alpha   90.00
_cell.angle_beta   90.00
_cell.angle_gamma   90.00
#
_symmetry.space_group_name_H-M   'P 1'
#
loop_
_entity.id
_entity.type
_entity.pdbx_description
1 polymer ?
#
loop_
_entity_poly.entity_id
_entity_poly.type
_entity_poly.pdbx_seq_one_letter_code
_entity_poly.pdbx_strand_id
1 'polypeptide(L)'
;MQKHRLQSLKDYLTYFSIGSSCKKAQQLERNIFNNAGESLSAEKKLVQFDKIFAAYHNARSCIRNDLVTAGEADNVKDDLSGLDKAISNVLSMCTVERNQLLISSAKSKLAKHRDEKSEKVTKPEELVRLYDLLIQSTADLCDLVNSGRDRTPEEVAFAEEYTIKSLAFRAERCFYLAKSYSLAGIRTEAYVLYCHAGSLADQVVHGLQSANNFDQELVQELKALSINSRSNSCIEHAAGIAEEEKTQEKLTKGVSKISLKGVEKAEKFLLDNLDNYVSAVGDPNSKGIARITSFPPAFQAVPCNPIVLDVAFNSIDFPSLEDRMKKDKKGIFSRLWGS
;
A
#
# COMPACT_ATOMS: atom_id res chain seq x y z
N MET A 1 27.72 -4.03 1.63
CA MET A 1 27.40 -4.03 3.08
C MET A 1 26.61 -5.26 3.54
N GLN A 2 25.57 -5.73 2.83
CA GLN A 2 24.82 -6.97 3.17
C GLN A 2 25.69 -8.21 3.40
N LYS A 3 26.70 -8.48 2.54
CA LYS A 3 27.61 -9.63 2.70
C LYS A 3 28.41 -9.63 4.00
N HIS A 4 28.78 -8.46 4.52
CA HIS A 4 29.59 -8.33 5.75
C HIS A 4 28.73 -8.47 7.03
N ARG A 5 27.43 -8.15 6.94
CA ARG A 5 26.48 -8.20 8.07
C ARG A 5 25.82 -9.57 8.23
N LEU A 6 25.55 -10.25 7.11
CA LEU A 6 25.23 -11.69 7.11
C LEU A 6 26.38 -12.48 7.75
N GLN A 7 27.62 -12.02 7.61
CA GLN A 7 28.79 -12.67 8.20
C GLN A 7 28.84 -12.48 9.72
N SER A 8 28.64 -11.27 10.25
CA SER A 8 28.66 -11.01 11.72
C SER A 8 27.59 -11.82 12.49
N LEU A 9 26.36 -11.87 11.98
CA LEU A 9 25.27 -12.66 12.59
C LEU A 9 25.49 -14.18 12.41
N LYS A 10 26.16 -14.60 11.32
CA LYS A 10 26.60 -15.99 11.12
C LYS A 10 27.80 -16.38 11.97
N ASP A 11 28.69 -15.43 12.29
CA ASP A 11 29.85 -15.65 13.14
C ASP A 11 29.40 -15.84 14.59
N TYR A 12 28.37 -15.10 15.04
CA TYR A 12 27.69 -15.33 16.32
C TYR A 12 27.07 -16.74 16.40
N LEU A 13 26.45 -17.19 15.31
CA LEU A 13 25.94 -18.55 15.14
C LEU A 13 27.05 -19.62 14.97
N THR A 14 28.29 -19.23 14.70
CA THR A 14 29.42 -20.16 14.57
C THR A 14 30.08 -20.43 15.94
N TYR A 15 29.99 -19.47 16.87
CA TYR A 15 30.61 -19.54 18.20
C TYR A 15 29.90 -20.49 19.17
N PHE A 16 28.57 -20.58 19.10
CA PHE A 16 27.76 -21.53 19.86
C PHE A 16 27.51 -22.77 19.03
N SER A 17 28.39 -23.77 19.03
CA SER A 17 28.30 -25.05 18.28
C SER A 17 26.86 -25.50 17.92
N ILE A 18 26.30 -24.97 16.82
CA ILE A 18 24.88 -25.19 16.54
C ILE A 18 24.71 -26.56 15.90
N GLY A 19 23.63 -27.24 16.29
CA GLY A 19 23.20 -28.52 15.74
C GLY A 19 23.30 -28.61 14.21
N SER A 20 23.43 -29.84 13.72
CA SER A 20 23.67 -30.19 12.30
C SER A 20 22.76 -29.44 11.31
N SER A 21 21.53 -29.11 11.70
CA SER A 21 20.55 -28.36 10.91
C SER A 21 20.98 -26.91 10.59
N CYS A 22 21.55 -26.16 11.53
CA CYS A 22 22.01 -24.78 11.26
C CYS A 22 23.27 -24.77 10.39
N LYS A 23 24.20 -25.70 10.62
CA LYS A 23 25.39 -25.86 9.76
C LYS A 23 24.98 -26.18 8.31
N LYS A 24 23.95 -27.03 8.15
CA LYS A 24 23.37 -27.34 6.83
C LYS A 24 22.71 -26.11 6.20
N ALA A 25 21.96 -25.30 6.95
CA ALA A 25 21.36 -24.07 6.45
C ALA A 25 22.42 -23.05 5.97
N GLN A 26 23.45 -22.83 6.77
CA GLN A 26 24.58 -21.94 6.43
C GLN A 26 25.33 -22.41 5.17
N GLN A 27 25.50 -23.72 5.00
CA GLN A 27 26.11 -24.27 3.79
C GLN A 27 25.25 -24.03 2.54
N LEU A 28 23.92 -24.19 2.66
CA LEU A 28 22.99 -23.91 1.57
C LEU A 28 22.98 -22.43 1.19
N GLU A 29 23.05 -21.52 2.17
CA GLU A 29 23.21 -20.09 1.90
C GLU A 29 24.52 -19.79 1.16
N ARG A 30 25.65 -20.36 1.61
CA ARG A 30 26.93 -20.19 0.91
C ARG A 30 26.84 -20.64 -0.54
N ASN A 31 26.08 -21.69 -0.85
CA ASN A 31 25.87 -22.14 -2.23
C ASN A 31 25.06 -21.15 -3.09
N ILE A 32 24.17 -20.35 -2.48
CA ILE A 32 23.45 -19.27 -3.18
C ILE A 32 24.37 -18.07 -3.47
N PHE A 33 25.25 -17.72 -2.52
CA PHE A 33 26.03 -16.47 -2.56
C PHE A 33 27.47 -16.61 -3.08
N ASN A 34 28.09 -17.80 -3.04
CA ASN A 34 29.49 -18.04 -3.41
C ASN A 34 29.69 -18.73 -4.77
N ASN A 35 28.62 -19.03 -5.52
CA ASN A 35 28.76 -19.58 -6.87
C ASN A 35 29.14 -18.46 -7.87
N ALA A 36 30.42 -18.07 -7.84
CA ALA A 36 30.99 -17.01 -8.66
C ALA A 36 31.26 -17.42 -10.13
N GLY A 37 31.07 -18.71 -10.48
CA GLY A 37 31.34 -19.25 -11.83
C GLY A 37 30.10 -19.62 -12.65
N GLU A 38 28.99 -20.01 -12.00
CA GLU A 38 27.72 -20.33 -12.66
C GLU A 38 26.58 -19.57 -11.96
N SER A 39 26.07 -18.53 -12.60
CA SER A 39 24.90 -17.82 -12.07
C SER A 39 23.69 -18.76 -12.09
N LEU A 40 23.28 -19.22 -10.90
CA LEU A 40 22.06 -20.01 -10.74
C LEU A 40 20.86 -19.20 -11.25
N SER A 41 20.04 -19.81 -12.12
CA SER A 41 18.75 -19.25 -12.54
C SER A 41 17.89 -18.87 -11.33
N ALA A 42 17.05 -17.83 -11.46
CA ALA A 42 16.14 -17.37 -10.42
C ALA A 42 15.28 -18.53 -9.86
N GLU A 43 14.79 -19.43 -10.71
CA GLU A 43 14.02 -20.60 -10.29
C GLU A 43 14.83 -21.55 -9.40
N LYS A 44 16.10 -21.80 -9.77
CA LYS A 44 17.00 -22.63 -8.97
C LYS A 44 17.29 -21.98 -7.61
N LYS A 45 17.44 -20.66 -7.56
CA LYS A 45 17.64 -19.90 -6.31
C LYS A 45 16.39 -19.98 -5.41
N LEU A 46 15.18 -19.86 -5.96
CA LEU A 46 13.94 -20.02 -5.20
C LEU A 46 13.84 -21.42 -4.54
N VAL A 47 14.15 -22.48 -5.28
CA VAL A 47 14.19 -23.85 -4.74
C VAL A 47 15.23 -24.00 -3.62
N GLN A 48 16.35 -23.27 -3.68
CA GLN A 48 17.34 -23.29 -2.60
C GLN A 48 16.83 -22.55 -1.36
N PHE A 49 16.09 -21.44 -1.51
CA PHE A 49 15.43 -20.78 -0.39
C PHE A 49 14.46 -21.73 0.34
N ASP A 50 13.68 -22.55 -0.37
CA ASP A 50 12.79 -23.54 0.27
C ASP A 50 13.56 -24.52 1.16
N LYS A 51 14.74 -24.97 0.70
CA LYS A 51 15.62 -25.85 1.49
C LYS A 51 16.22 -25.13 2.70
N ILE A 52 16.56 -23.86 2.56
CA ILE A 52 17.07 -23.02 3.66
C ILE A 52 15.99 -22.83 4.72
N PHE A 53 14.76 -22.49 4.32
CA PHE A 53 13.62 -22.36 5.23
C PHE A 53 13.38 -23.65 5.99
N ALA A 54 13.34 -24.80 5.31
CA ALA A 54 13.17 -26.10 5.96
C ALA A 54 14.27 -26.37 7.00
N ALA A 55 15.53 -26.07 6.68
CA ALA A 55 16.65 -26.28 7.58
C ALA A 55 16.58 -25.38 8.83
N TYR A 56 16.28 -24.09 8.68
CA TYR A 56 16.15 -23.16 9.81
C TYR A 56 14.89 -23.41 10.64
N HIS A 57 13.77 -23.79 10.04
CA HIS A 57 12.57 -24.18 10.79
C HIS A 57 12.82 -25.44 11.62
N ASN A 58 13.53 -26.43 11.08
CA ASN A 58 13.93 -27.62 11.83
C ASN A 58 14.86 -27.26 13.00
N ALA A 59 15.88 -26.42 12.76
CA ALA A 59 16.77 -25.97 13.82
C ALA A 59 16.02 -25.22 14.92
N ARG A 60 15.13 -24.29 14.55
CA ARG A 60 14.30 -23.53 15.48
C ARG A 60 13.38 -24.44 16.31
N SER A 61 12.81 -25.48 15.68
CA SER A 61 11.99 -26.48 16.36
C SER A 61 12.79 -27.23 17.44
N CYS A 62 14.02 -27.67 17.13
CA CYS A 62 14.93 -28.28 18.11
C CYS A 62 15.17 -27.35 19.30
N ILE A 63 15.53 -26.08 19.04
CA ILE A 63 15.83 -25.10 20.09
C ILE A 63 14.63 -24.85 21.00
N ARG A 64 13.43 -24.74 20.43
CA ARG A 64 12.20 -24.57 21.21
C ARG A 64 11.87 -25.78 22.07
N ASN A 65 12.11 -26.99 21.55
CA ASN A 65 11.97 -28.21 22.35
C ASN A 65 12.97 -28.22 23.50
N ASP A 66 14.24 -27.89 23.23
CA ASP A 66 15.27 -27.80 24.26
C ASP A 66 14.89 -26.78 25.33
N LEU A 67 14.32 -25.63 24.94
CA LEU A 67 13.86 -24.56 25.83
C LEU A 67 12.73 -25.03 26.76
N VAL A 68 11.80 -25.86 26.26
CA VAL A 68 10.76 -26.49 27.08
C VAL A 68 11.37 -27.48 28.08
N THR A 69 12.44 -28.19 27.70
CA THR A 69 13.09 -29.21 28.54
C THR A 69 14.18 -28.66 29.48
N ALA A 70 14.58 -27.40 29.36
CA ALA A 70 15.73 -26.81 30.06
C ALA A 70 15.60 -26.69 31.60
N GLY A 71 14.47 -27.08 32.20
CA GLY A 71 14.31 -27.08 33.67
C GLY A 71 14.33 -25.66 34.28
N GLU A 72 15.06 -25.44 35.37
CA GLU A 72 15.26 -24.12 36.01
C GLU A 72 16.65 -23.51 35.76
N ALA A 73 17.39 -24.01 34.75
CA ALA A 73 18.68 -23.44 34.39
C ALA A 73 18.49 -22.12 33.61
N ASP A 74 18.35 -21.01 34.34
CA ASP A 74 18.05 -19.69 33.76
C ASP A 74 19.07 -19.25 32.70
N ASN A 75 20.37 -19.52 32.92
CA ASN A 75 21.42 -19.23 31.93
C ASN A 75 21.23 -19.99 30.61
N VAL A 76 20.83 -21.26 30.65
CA VAL A 76 20.58 -22.08 29.45
C VAL A 76 19.33 -21.61 28.72
N LYS A 77 18.29 -21.20 29.46
CA LYS A 77 17.07 -20.63 28.85
C LYS A 77 17.35 -19.32 28.14
N ASP A 78 18.17 -18.46 28.73
CA ASP A 78 18.57 -17.19 28.12
C ASP A 78 19.34 -17.42 26.82
N ASP A 79 20.31 -18.34 26.81
CA ASP A 79 21.06 -18.72 25.61
C ASP A 79 20.13 -19.29 24.50
N LEU A 80 19.22 -20.21 24.85
CA LEU A 80 18.27 -20.81 23.90
C LEU A 80 17.27 -19.79 23.36
N SER A 81 16.81 -18.86 24.19
CA SER A 81 15.94 -17.74 23.79
C SER A 81 16.65 -16.80 22.81
N GLY A 82 17.91 -16.47 23.10
CA GLY A 82 18.77 -15.71 22.19
C GLY A 82 18.94 -16.39 20.84
N LEU A 83 19.10 -17.72 20.84
CA LEU A 83 19.22 -18.52 19.63
C LEU A 83 17.92 -18.60 18.81
N ASP A 84 16.74 -18.75 19.45
CA ASP A 84 15.43 -18.68 18.76
C ASP A 84 15.24 -17.30 18.10
N LYS A 85 15.61 -16.22 18.80
CA LYS A 85 15.55 -14.86 18.26
C LYS A 85 16.48 -14.68 17.07
N ALA A 86 17.72 -15.18 17.15
CA ALA A 86 18.68 -15.12 16.06
C ALA A 86 18.18 -15.87 14.81
N ILE A 87 17.65 -17.10 14.97
CA ILE A 87 17.09 -17.84 13.84
C ILE A 87 15.85 -17.15 13.27
N SER A 88 15.03 -16.53 14.11
CA SER A 88 13.88 -15.73 13.66
C SER A 88 14.31 -14.56 12.76
N ASN A 89 15.36 -13.83 13.17
CA ASN A 89 15.93 -12.75 12.36
C ASN A 89 16.41 -13.27 11.00
N VAL A 90 17.16 -14.38 10.98
CA VAL A 90 17.67 -14.96 9.73
C VAL A 90 16.54 -15.41 8.81
N LEU A 91 15.49 -16.07 9.34
CA LEU A 91 14.31 -16.45 8.57
C LEU A 91 13.60 -15.23 7.95
N SER A 92 13.46 -14.15 8.71
CA SER A 92 12.86 -12.89 8.22
C SER A 92 13.72 -12.26 7.12
N MET A 93 15.05 -12.23 7.28
CA MET A 93 15.97 -11.76 6.23
C MET A 93 15.89 -12.60 4.95
N CYS A 94 15.93 -13.94 5.06
CA CYS A 94 15.76 -14.82 3.91
C CYS A 94 14.41 -14.61 3.21
N THR A 95 13.36 -14.27 3.96
CA THR A 95 12.04 -13.96 3.40
C THR A 95 12.07 -12.69 2.54
N VAL A 96 12.73 -11.63 3.02
CA VAL A 96 12.94 -10.39 2.24
C VAL A 96 13.70 -10.71 0.95
N GLU A 97 14.83 -11.41 1.03
CA GLU A 97 15.67 -11.73 -0.13
C GLU A 97 14.95 -12.60 -1.16
N ARG A 98 14.21 -13.63 -0.72
CA ARG A 98 13.38 -14.45 -1.60
C ARG A 98 12.32 -13.59 -2.30
N ASN A 99 11.65 -12.70 -1.57
CA ASN A 99 10.60 -11.84 -2.13
C ASN A 99 11.17 -10.84 -3.15
N GLN A 100 12.36 -10.30 -2.92
CA GLN A 100 13.07 -9.48 -3.91
C GLN A 100 13.33 -10.26 -5.20
N LEU A 101 13.74 -11.53 -5.10
CA LEU A 101 13.94 -12.39 -6.28
C LEU A 101 12.63 -12.67 -7.04
N LEU A 102 11.53 -12.89 -6.32
CA LEU A 102 10.20 -13.02 -6.93
C LEU A 102 9.80 -11.74 -7.69
N ILE A 103 10.06 -10.57 -7.11
CA ILE A 103 9.82 -9.28 -7.76
C ILE A 103 10.68 -9.12 -9.00
N SER A 104 11.98 -9.40 -8.95
CA SER A 104 12.86 -9.34 -10.13
C SER A 104 12.37 -10.24 -11.26
N SER A 105 11.91 -11.47 -10.93
CA SER A 105 11.31 -12.39 -11.89
C SER A 105 10.02 -11.82 -12.48
N ALA A 106 9.11 -11.33 -11.64
CA ALA A 106 7.84 -10.74 -12.07
C ALA A 106 8.02 -9.47 -12.92
N LYS A 107 8.98 -8.60 -12.58
CA LYS A 107 9.36 -7.44 -13.40
C LYS A 107 9.86 -7.86 -14.78
N SER A 108 10.73 -8.87 -14.84
CA SER A 108 11.25 -9.40 -16.12
C SER A 108 10.12 -9.96 -16.99
N LYS A 109 9.19 -10.73 -16.40
CA LYS A 109 8.02 -11.28 -17.12
C LYS A 109 7.06 -10.20 -17.58
N LEU A 110 6.87 -9.13 -16.80
CA LEU A 110 6.03 -7.99 -17.17
C LEU A 110 6.64 -7.15 -18.31
N ALA A 111 7.99 -7.08 -18.39
CA ALA A 111 8.70 -6.32 -19.41
C ALA A 111 8.77 -7.03 -20.78
N LYS A 112 8.73 -8.37 -20.81
CA LYS A 112 8.71 -9.13 -22.05
C LYS A 112 7.36 -8.99 -22.74
N HIS A 113 7.36 -8.42 -23.94
CA HIS A 113 6.17 -8.40 -24.80
C HIS A 113 5.81 -9.83 -25.25
N ARG A 114 4.51 -10.10 -25.36
CA ARG A 114 3.90 -11.39 -25.76
C ARG A 114 4.59 -12.00 -26.98
N ASP A 115 5.32 -13.11 -26.81
CA ASP A 115 5.64 -14.00 -27.92
C ASP A 115 5.33 -15.49 -27.67
N GLU A 116 4.89 -15.88 -26.46
CA GLU A 116 4.59 -17.29 -26.19
C GLU A 116 3.13 -17.49 -25.75
N LYS A 117 2.36 -18.20 -26.58
CA LYS A 117 0.93 -18.53 -26.42
C LYS A 117 0.58 -19.39 -25.19
N SER A 118 1.50 -19.59 -24.25
CA SER A 118 1.30 -20.48 -23.10
C SER A 118 1.68 -19.91 -21.72
N GLU A 119 2.37 -18.76 -21.64
CA GLU A 119 2.77 -18.21 -20.34
C GLU A 119 1.70 -17.26 -19.78
N LYS A 120 1.28 -17.47 -18.53
CA LYS A 120 0.31 -16.60 -17.84
C LYS A 120 0.84 -15.16 -17.82
N VAL A 121 0.07 -14.23 -18.37
CA VAL A 121 0.41 -12.80 -18.38
C VAL A 121 0.56 -12.33 -16.93
N THR A 122 1.78 -11.90 -16.56
CA THR A 122 2.00 -11.24 -15.28
C THR A 122 1.34 -9.88 -15.34
N LYS A 123 0.37 -9.63 -14.47
CA LYS A 123 -0.31 -8.34 -14.40
C LYS A 123 0.34 -7.44 -13.34
N PRO A 124 0.22 -6.09 -13.44
CA PRO A 124 0.80 -5.18 -12.45
C PRO A 124 0.33 -5.45 -11.01
N GLU A 125 -0.89 -5.97 -10.81
CA GLU A 125 -1.45 -6.28 -9.50
C GLU A 125 -0.63 -7.36 -8.76
N GLU A 126 0.01 -8.27 -9.49
CA GLU A 126 0.89 -9.26 -8.87
C GLU A 126 2.14 -8.60 -8.27
N LEU A 127 2.69 -7.58 -8.94
CA LEU A 127 3.80 -6.79 -8.37
C LEU A 127 3.34 -6.00 -7.15
N VAL A 128 2.14 -5.42 -7.17
CA VAL A 128 1.57 -4.74 -5.99
C VAL A 128 1.52 -5.71 -4.80
N ARG A 129 0.97 -6.92 -5.00
CA ARG A 129 0.88 -7.95 -3.95
C ARG A 129 2.25 -8.39 -3.43
N LEU A 130 3.23 -8.57 -4.32
CA LEU A 130 4.59 -8.93 -3.93
C LEU A 130 5.29 -7.80 -3.15
N TYR A 131 5.08 -6.54 -3.53
CA TYR A 131 5.59 -5.40 -2.77
C TYR A 131 4.90 -5.23 -1.42
N ASP A 132 3.59 -5.48 -1.31
CA ASP A 132 2.88 -5.52 -0.02
C ASP A 132 3.50 -6.56 0.91
N LEU A 133 3.77 -7.77 0.40
CA LEU A 133 4.46 -8.81 1.17
C LEU A 133 5.87 -8.40 1.58
N LEU A 134 6.63 -7.74 0.69
CA LEU A 134 7.98 -7.28 0.97
C LEU A 134 8.01 -6.16 2.02
N ILE A 135 7.06 -5.21 1.97
CA ILE A 135 6.89 -4.15 2.96
C ILE A 135 6.54 -4.75 4.32
N GLN A 136 5.59 -5.68 4.38
CA GLN A 136 5.24 -6.37 5.63
C GLN A 136 6.44 -7.13 6.20
N SER A 137 7.13 -7.91 5.37
CA SER A 137 8.32 -8.67 5.79
C SER A 137 9.44 -7.78 6.33
N THR A 138 9.58 -6.58 5.75
CA THR A 138 10.54 -5.56 6.20
C THR A 138 10.13 -4.94 7.53
N ALA A 139 8.84 -4.65 7.72
CA ALA A 139 8.31 -4.13 8.98
C ALA A 139 8.49 -5.14 10.12
N ASP A 140 8.10 -6.40 9.90
CA ASP A 140 8.25 -7.49 10.88
C ASP A 140 9.72 -7.69 11.29
N LEU A 141 10.64 -7.58 10.31
CA LEU A 141 12.08 -7.66 10.54
C LEU A 141 12.59 -6.46 11.37
N CYS A 142 12.16 -5.25 11.05
CA CYS A 142 12.51 -4.05 11.83
C CYS A 142 11.99 -4.14 13.27
N ASP A 143 10.76 -4.60 13.48
CA ASP A 143 10.18 -4.74 14.82
C ASP A 143 10.93 -5.77 15.65
N LEU A 144 11.33 -6.88 15.03
CA LEU A 144 12.11 -7.91 15.69
C LEU A 144 13.49 -7.40 16.12
N VAL A 145 14.17 -6.62 15.29
CA VAL A 145 15.46 -5.99 15.62
C VAL A 145 15.29 -4.87 16.66
N ASN A 146 14.22 -4.09 16.61
CA ASN A 146 13.96 -2.97 17.53
C ASN A 146 13.43 -3.40 18.91
N SER A 147 13.11 -4.68 19.12
CA SER A 147 12.56 -5.20 20.37
C SER A 147 13.51 -5.17 21.58
N GLY A 148 14.82 -4.96 21.36
CA GLY A 148 15.83 -4.91 22.44
C GLY A 148 15.89 -3.56 23.17
N ARG A 149 16.14 -3.59 24.49
CA ARG A 149 16.36 -2.37 25.29
C ARG A 149 17.70 -1.70 24.98
N ASP A 150 18.76 -2.49 24.84
CA ASP A 150 20.12 -2.03 24.54
C ASP A 150 20.50 -2.38 23.11
N ARG A 151 20.06 -1.53 22.17
CA ARG A 151 20.35 -1.72 20.75
C ARG A 151 21.81 -1.43 20.47
N THR A 152 22.48 -2.37 19.83
CA THR A 152 23.83 -2.17 19.33
C THR A 152 23.83 -1.14 18.18
N PRO A 153 24.95 -0.43 17.93
CA PRO A 153 25.07 0.45 16.77
C PRO A 153 24.78 -0.25 15.44
N GLU A 154 25.07 -1.55 15.37
CA GLU A 154 24.79 -2.39 14.20
C GLU A 154 23.29 -2.59 13.98
N GLU A 155 22.52 -2.85 15.04
CA GLU A 155 21.05 -2.99 14.99
C GLU A 155 20.36 -1.67 14.62
N VAL A 156 20.87 -0.54 15.13
CA VAL A 156 20.39 0.80 14.76
C VAL A 156 20.62 1.07 13.28
N ALA A 157 21.85 0.88 12.79
CA ALA A 157 22.18 1.07 11.38
C ALA A 157 21.40 0.12 10.45
N PHE A 158 21.10 -1.09 10.93
CA PHE A 158 20.26 -2.05 10.21
C PHE A 158 18.82 -1.57 10.09
N ALA A 159 18.22 -1.10 11.19
CA ALA A 159 16.86 -0.57 11.19
C ALA A 159 16.72 0.68 10.28
N GLU A 160 17.73 1.54 10.27
CA GLU A 160 17.80 2.70 9.36
C GLU A 160 17.85 2.27 7.89
N GLU A 161 18.71 1.30 7.54
CA GLU A 161 18.79 0.76 6.17
C GLU A 161 17.43 0.21 5.71
N TYR A 162 16.77 -0.57 6.55
CA TYR A 162 15.47 -1.17 6.20
C TYR A 162 14.32 -0.15 6.19
N THR A 163 14.44 0.94 6.95
CA THR A 163 13.51 2.08 6.84
C THR A 163 13.62 2.72 5.45
N ILE A 164 14.84 2.95 4.96
CA ILE A 164 15.08 3.47 3.62
C ILE A 164 14.55 2.51 2.55
N LYS A 165 14.86 1.21 2.67
CA LYS A 165 14.35 0.17 1.75
C LYS A 165 12.82 0.10 1.77
N SER A 166 12.19 0.22 2.93
CA SER A 166 10.72 0.22 3.04
C SER A 166 10.10 1.38 2.26
N LEU A 167 10.72 2.57 2.29
CA LEU A 167 10.25 3.71 1.49
C LEU A 167 10.42 3.46 -0.02
N ALA A 168 11.56 2.89 -0.44
CA ALA A 168 11.79 2.50 -1.82
C ALA A 168 10.74 1.48 -2.32
N PHE A 169 10.43 0.47 -1.52
CA PHE A 169 9.40 -0.52 -1.85
C PHE A 169 8.00 0.10 -1.94
N ARG A 170 7.68 1.09 -1.10
CA ARG A 170 6.42 1.84 -1.20
C ARG A 170 6.33 2.64 -2.49
N ALA A 171 7.43 3.27 -2.93
CA ALA A 171 7.48 3.98 -4.21
C ALA A 171 7.15 3.04 -5.39
N GLU A 172 7.82 1.90 -5.45
CA GLU A 172 7.59 0.86 -6.47
C GLU A 172 6.17 0.31 -6.43
N ARG A 173 5.65 0.03 -5.23
CA ARG A 173 4.26 -0.40 -5.05
C ARG A 173 3.27 0.61 -5.64
N CYS A 174 3.45 1.90 -5.35
CA CYS A 174 2.60 2.97 -5.87
C CYS A 174 2.67 3.04 -7.40
N PHE A 175 3.86 2.86 -7.98
CA PHE A 175 4.05 2.84 -9.42
C PHE A 175 3.27 1.69 -10.09
N TYR A 176 3.35 0.47 -9.55
CA TYR A 176 2.61 -0.65 -10.14
C TYR A 176 1.10 -0.59 -9.89
N LEU A 177 0.67 0.02 -8.79
CA LEU A 177 -0.74 0.33 -8.56
C LEU A 177 -1.25 1.36 -9.59
N ALA A 178 -0.47 2.41 -9.84
CA ALA A 178 -0.77 3.39 -10.90
C ALA A 178 -0.91 2.70 -12.27
N LYS A 179 -0.02 1.75 -12.57
CA LYS A 179 -0.07 0.96 -13.79
C LYS A 179 -1.33 0.10 -13.91
N SER A 180 -1.80 -0.49 -12.80
CA SER A 180 -3.09 -1.20 -12.77
C SER A 180 -4.26 -0.27 -13.09
N TYR A 181 -4.31 0.91 -12.45
CA TYR A 181 -5.37 1.90 -12.69
C TYR A 181 -5.35 2.49 -14.10
N SER A 182 -4.16 2.74 -14.64
CA SER A 182 -3.96 3.13 -16.04
C SER A 182 -4.57 2.09 -17.00
N LEU A 183 -4.30 0.80 -16.78
CA LEU A 183 -4.89 -0.29 -17.58
C LEU A 183 -6.42 -0.40 -17.44
N ALA A 184 -6.97 0.01 -16.29
CA ALA A 184 -8.40 0.07 -16.04
C ALA A 184 -9.09 1.32 -16.63
N GLY A 185 -8.32 2.26 -17.21
CA GLY A 185 -8.83 3.53 -17.72
C GLY A 185 -9.16 4.56 -16.63
N ILE A 186 -8.74 4.31 -15.39
CA ILE A 186 -8.92 5.20 -14.24
C ILE A 186 -7.76 6.21 -14.23
N ARG A 187 -7.84 7.20 -15.13
CA ARG A 187 -6.74 8.10 -15.48
C ARG A 187 -6.29 9.01 -14.35
N THR A 188 -7.24 9.61 -13.63
CA THR A 188 -6.99 10.58 -12.57
C THR A 188 -6.21 9.98 -11.41
N GLU A 189 -6.64 8.82 -10.93
CA GLU A 189 -5.99 8.10 -9.84
C GLU A 189 -4.64 7.55 -10.28
N ALA A 190 -4.52 7.04 -11.52
CA ALA A 190 -3.25 6.62 -12.08
C ALA A 190 -2.24 7.78 -12.13
N TYR A 191 -2.65 8.96 -12.61
CA TYR A 191 -1.82 10.17 -12.63
C TYR A 191 -1.27 10.52 -11.24
N VAL A 192 -2.16 10.64 -10.25
CA VAL A 192 -1.76 11.00 -8.88
C VAL A 192 -0.82 9.97 -8.27
N LEU A 193 -1.08 8.68 -8.50
CA LEU A 193 -0.23 7.61 -8.00
C LEU A 193 1.16 7.60 -8.65
N TYR A 194 1.27 7.88 -9.96
CA TYR A 194 2.56 8.04 -10.61
C TYR A 194 3.33 9.23 -10.03
N CYS A 195 2.69 10.39 -9.85
CA CYS A 195 3.33 11.54 -9.21
C CYS A 195 3.81 11.22 -7.79
N HIS A 196 2.99 10.50 -7.00
CA HIS A 196 3.35 10.09 -5.65
C HIS A 196 4.53 9.12 -5.63
N ALA A 197 4.54 8.11 -6.52
CA ALA A 197 5.65 7.18 -6.67
C ALA A 197 6.97 7.89 -7.00
N GLY A 198 6.94 8.85 -7.93
CA GLY A 198 8.09 9.69 -8.27
C GLY A 198 8.60 10.52 -7.09
N SER A 199 7.69 11.17 -6.36
CA SER A 199 8.06 11.96 -5.17
C SER A 199 8.72 11.12 -4.08
N LEU A 200 8.18 9.93 -3.80
CA LEU A 200 8.80 9.01 -2.84
C LEU A 200 10.19 8.56 -3.30
N ALA A 201 10.35 8.24 -4.59
CA ALA A 201 11.65 7.85 -5.14
C ALA A 201 12.69 8.98 -5.00
N ASP A 202 12.31 10.21 -5.33
CA ASP A 202 13.17 11.39 -5.22
C ASP A 202 13.55 11.69 -3.76
N GLN A 203 12.60 11.56 -2.82
CA GLN A 203 12.87 11.69 -1.38
C GLN A 203 13.92 10.70 -0.89
N VAL A 204 13.80 9.43 -1.30
CA VAL A 204 14.76 8.37 -0.92
C VAL A 204 16.13 8.64 -1.54
N VAL A 205 16.19 9.02 -2.82
CA VAL A 205 17.45 9.35 -3.50
C VAL A 205 18.15 10.53 -2.81
N HIS A 206 17.41 11.59 -2.50
CA HIS A 206 17.94 12.75 -1.79
C HIS A 206 18.47 12.36 -0.39
N GLY A 207 17.73 11.52 0.35
CA GLY A 207 18.16 11.03 1.66
C GLY A 207 19.46 10.21 1.59
N LEU A 208 19.56 9.28 0.64
CA LEU A 208 20.74 8.46 0.42
C LEU A 208 21.99 9.27 0.04
N GLN A 209 21.81 10.26 -0.84
CA GLN A 209 22.89 11.17 -1.27
C GLN A 209 23.36 12.06 -0.12
N SER A 210 22.43 12.59 0.68
CA SER A 210 22.73 13.45 1.83
C SER A 210 23.46 12.70 2.95
N ALA A 211 23.18 11.40 3.10
CA ALA A 211 23.81 10.53 4.10
C ALA A 211 25.17 9.96 3.66
N ASN A 212 25.70 10.31 2.47
CA ASN A 212 26.87 9.65 1.85
C ASN A 212 26.72 8.11 1.82
N ASN A 213 25.50 7.61 1.63
CA ASN A 213 25.24 6.17 1.57
C ASN A 213 25.36 5.69 0.11
N PHE A 214 26.28 4.75 -0.15
CA PHE A 214 26.74 4.36 -1.48
C PHE A 214 25.99 3.17 -2.08
N ASP A 215 24.70 2.97 -1.79
CA ASP A 215 23.90 1.99 -2.53
C ASP A 215 23.59 2.51 -3.95
N GLN A 216 24.61 2.48 -4.80
CA GLN A 216 24.57 3.04 -6.14
C GLN A 216 23.57 2.31 -7.04
N GLU A 217 23.37 1.01 -6.82
CA GLU A 217 22.39 0.21 -7.54
C GLU A 217 20.97 0.68 -7.20
N LEU A 218 20.63 0.78 -5.90
CA LEU A 218 19.33 1.27 -5.47
C LEU A 218 19.06 2.71 -5.95
N VAL A 219 20.06 3.59 -5.90
CA VAL A 219 19.94 4.97 -6.39
C VAL A 219 19.66 5.00 -7.89
N GLN A 220 20.30 4.12 -8.68
CA GLN A 220 20.03 4.03 -10.12
C GLN A 220 18.62 3.51 -10.41
N GLU A 221 18.18 2.47 -9.69
CA GLU A 221 16.81 1.93 -9.82
C GLU A 221 15.75 2.99 -9.50
N LEU A 222 15.92 3.74 -8.39
CA LEU A 222 14.98 4.78 -7.99
C LEU A 222 14.96 5.99 -8.94
N LYS A 223 16.11 6.36 -9.51
CA LYS A 223 16.15 7.38 -10.57
C LYS A 223 15.39 6.92 -11.82
N ALA A 224 15.56 5.66 -12.22
CA ALA A 224 14.79 5.08 -13.32
C ALA A 224 13.29 5.06 -12.99
N LEU A 225 12.92 4.72 -11.76
CA LEU A 225 11.53 4.76 -11.29
C LEU A 225 10.96 6.18 -11.33
N SER A 226 11.70 7.20 -10.90
CA SER A 226 11.27 8.61 -10.95
C SER A 226 11.03 9.08 -12.39
N ILE A 227 11.95 8.77 -13.32
CA ILE A 227 11.81 9.09 -14.74
C ILE A 227 10.59 8.37 -15.34
N ASN A 228 10.43 7.07 -15.06
CA ASN A 228 9.29 6.29 -15.54
C ASN A 228 7.97 6.82 -14.97
N SER A 229 7.94 7.18 -13.69
CA SER A 229 6.78 7.76 -13.03
C SER A 229 6.38 9.07 -13.69
N ARG A 230 7.35 9.96 -13.96
CA ARG A 230 7.11 11.21 -14.66
C ARG A 230 6.57 10.97 -16.07
N SER A 231 7.21 10.10 -16.84
CA SER A 231 6.77 9.76 -18.20
C SER A 231 5.33 9.25 -18.24
N ASN A 232 5.00 8.28 -17.38
CA ASN A 232 3.65 7.73 -17.32
C ASN A 232 2.63 8.75 -16.81
N SER A 233 2.98 9.63 -15.86
CA SER A 233 2.06 10.70 -15.43
C SER A 233 1.72 11.65 -16.59
N CYS A 234 2.69 12.02 -17.44
CA CYS A 234 2.43 12.81 -18.64
C CYS A 234 1.51 12.08 -19.63
N ILE A 235 1.71 10.77 -19.81
CA ILE A 235 0.86 9.95 -20.69
C ILE A 235 -0.58 9.91 -20.18
N GLU A 236 -0.80 9.62 -18.89
CA GLU A 236 -2.15 9.57 -18.31
C GLU A 236 -2.83 10.93 -18.36
N HIS A 237 -2.10 12.02 -18.12
CA HIS A 237 -2.64 13.37 -18.22
C HIS A 237 -3.08 13.71 -19.65
N ALA A 238 -2.23 13.45 -20.65
CA ALA A 238 -2.55 13.68 -22.04
C ALA A 238 -3.73 12.80 -22.52
N ALA A 239 -3.76 11.53 -22.10
CA ALA A 239 -4.85 10.62 -22.41
C ALA A 239 -6.17 11.07 -21.77
N GLY A 240 -6.14 11.53 -20.51
CA GLY A 240 -7.30 12.08 -19.82
C GLY A 240 -7.90 13.30 -20.53
N ILE A 241 -7.05 14.25 -20.94
CA ILE A 241 -7.51 15.43 -21.72
C ILE A 241 -8.12 15.01 -23.07
N ALA A 242 -7.49 14.08 -23.79
CA ALA A 242 -8.01 13.60 -25.07
C ALA A 242 -9.35 12.87 -24.92
N GLU A 243 -9.54 12.12 -23.82
CA GLU A 243 -10.80 11.47 -23.49
C GLU A 243 -11.88 12.51 -23.15
N GLU A 244 -11.56 13.53 -22.35
CA GLU A 244 -12.45 14.63 -22.00
C GLU A 244 -12.91 15.41 -23.25
N GLU A 245 -11.98 15.82 -24.11
CA GLU A 245 -12.30 16.53 -25.36
C GLU A 245 -13.22 15.70 -26.26
N LYS A 246 -12.95 14.40 -26.38
CA LYS A 246 -13.80 13.48 -27.14
C LYS A 246 -15.20 13.34 -26.53
N THR A 247 -15.32 13.38 -25.20
CA THR A 247 -16.64 13.39 -24.55
C THR A 247 -17.37 14.71 -24.81
N GLN A 248 -16.68 15.85 -24.73
CA GLN A 248 -17.26 17.16 -25.01
C GLN A 248 -17.69 17.31 -26.47
N GLU A 249 -16.91 16.80 -27.43
CA GLU A 249 -17.28 16.77 -28.85
C GLU A 249 -18.54 15.93 -29.09
N LYS A 250 -18.61 14.74 -28.46
CA LYS A 250 -19.80 13.88 -28.52
C LYS A 250 -21.04 14.56 -27.92
N LEU A 251 -20.88 15.23 -26.78
CA LEU A 251 -21.95 15.99 -26.14
C LEU A 251 -22.40 17.14 -27.04
N THR A 252 -21.47 17.92 -27.58
CA THR A 252 -21.75 19.03 -28.49
C THR A 252 -22.50 18.56 -29.73
N LYS A 253 -22.02 17.51 -30.40
CA LYS A 253 -22.72 16.89 -31.55
C LYS A 253 -24.10 16.34 -31.18
N GLY A 254 -24.25 15.81 -29.97
CA GLY A 254 -25.53 15.36 -29.44
C GLY A 254 -26.51 16.52 -29.25
N VAL A 255 -26.06 17.62 -28.66
CA VAL A 255 -26.85 18.84 -28.45
C VAL A 255 -27.17 19.53 -29.77
N SER A 256 -26.26 19.57 -30.75
CA SER A 256 -26.54 20.12 -32.08
C SER A 256 -27.61 19.33 -32.86
N LYS A 257 -27.85 18.07 -32.50
CA LYS A 257 -28.97 17.27 -33.02
C LYS A 257 -30.29 17.55 -32.30
N ILE A 258 -30.26 18.21 -31.15
CA ILE A 258 -31.46 18.66 -30.43
C ILE A 258 -31.93 19.96 -31.09
N SER A 259 -32.80 19.82 -32.09
CA SER A 259 -33.50 20.95 -32.67
C SER A 259 -34.52 21.50 -31.66
N LEU A 260 -34.29 22.73 -31.17
CA LEU A 260 -35.26 23.53 -30.43
C LEU A 260 -36.34 24.14 -31.34
N LYS A 261 -36.21 24.03 -32.67
CA LYS A 261 -37.38 24.16 -33.54
C LYS A 261 -38.22 22.93 -33.27
N GLY A 262 -39.28 23.14 -32.50
CA GLY A 262 -40.31 22.15 -32.26
C GLY A 262 -40.58 21.42 -33.56
N VAL A 263 -40.41 20.10 -33.52
CA VAL A 263 -41.09 19.27 -34.50
C VAL A 263 -42.55 19.70 -34.39
N GLU A 264 -43.11 20.31 -35.43
CA GLU A 264 -44.53 20.65 -35.56
C GLU A 264 -45.40 19.36 -35.66
N LYS A 265 -45.06 18.37 -34.86
CA LYS A 265 -45.92 17.35 -34.33
C LYS A 265 -45.68 17.36 -32.83
N ALA A 266 -46.22 18.37 -32.16
CA ALA A 266 -46.54 18.19 -30.74
C ALA A 266 -47.49 16.99 -30.68
N GLU A 267 -46.96 15.81 -30.32
CA GLU A 267 -47.78 14.67 -29.97
C GLU A 267 -48.54 15.08 -28.71
N LYS A 268 -49.77 15.54 -28.87
CA LYS A 268 -50.56 16.09 -27.77
C LYS A 268 -50.90 14.98 -26.77
N PHE A 269 -50.65 15.19 -25.49
CA PHE A 269 -51.06 14.27 -24.42
C PHE A 269 -52.55 14.50 -24.10
N LEU A 270 -53.18 13.54 -23.41
CA LEU A 270 -54.58 13.69 -22.97
C LEU A 270 -54.77 14.94 -22.11
N LEU A 271 -53.83 15.22 -21.21
CA LEU A 271 -53.86 16.40 -20.35
C LEU A 271 -53.86 17.73 -21.14
N ASP A 272 -53.36 17.73 -22.38
CA ASP A 272 -53.33 18.92 -23.24
C ASP A 272 -54.66 19.15 -23.99
N ASN A 273 -55.62 18.20 -23.95
CA ASN A 273 -56.90 18.29 -24.66
C ASN A 273 -58.07 17.83 -23.77
N LEU A 274 -58.16 18.32 -22.53
CA LEU A 274 -59.26 17.96 -21.63
C LEU A 274 -60.65 18.42 -22.15
N ASP A 275 -60.67 19.44 -23.00
CA ASP A 275 -61.90 20.01 -23.57
C ASP A 275 -62.49 19.17 -24.71
N ASN A 276 -61.71 18.27 -25.31
CA ASN A 276 -62.13 17.45 -26.44
C ASN A 276 -61.68 16.01 -26.24
N TYR A 277 -62.61 15.06 -26.21
CA TYR A 277 -62.27 13.65 -26.06
C TYR A 277 -61.47 13.13 -27.28
N VAL A 278 -60.23 12.73 -27.04
CA VAL A 278 -59.34 12.05 -28.01
C VAL A 278 -58.76 10.81 -27.32
N SER A 279 -58.84 9.64 -27.96
CA SER A 279 -58.28 8.40 -27.39
C SER A 279 -56.77 8.49 -27.24
N ALA A 280 -56.29 8.43 -26.00
CA ALA A 280 -54.87 8.49 -25.66
C ALA A 280 -54.21 7.11 -25.53
N VAL A 281 -54.99 6.03 -25.66
CA VAL A 281 -54.54 4.64 -25.40
C VAL A 281 -54.22 3.86 -26.68
N GLY A 282 -54.36 4.49 -27.85
CA GLY A 282 -54.18 3.84 -29.16
C GLY A 282 -55.34 2.92 -29.55
N ASP A 283 -55.30 2.39 -30.77
CA ASP A 283 -56.26 1.36 -31.21
C ASP A 283 -56.03 0.04 -30.46
N PRO A 284 -57.08 -0.75 -30.17
CA PRO A 284 -56.97 -1.99 -29.38
C PRO A 284 -56.06 -3.06 -30.00
N ASN A 285 -55.75 -2.96 -31.31
CA ASN A 285 -54.82 -3.85 -32.02
C ASN A 285 -53.43 -3.23 -32.25
N SER A 286 -53.17 -2.02 -31.76
CA SER A 286 -51.89 -1.34 -31.89
C SER A 286 -51.09 -1.46 -30.58
N LYS A 287 -49.81 -1.87 -30.66
CA LYS A 287 -48.87 -1.84 -29.53
C LYS A 287 -48.35 -0.40 -29.27
N GLY A 288 -49.21 0.59 -29.44
CA GLY A 288 -48.88 2.00 -29.22
C GLY A 288 -48.69 2.28 -27.73
N ILE A 289 -47.72 3.11 -27.39
CA ILE A 289 -47.53 3.61 -26.02
C ILE A 289 -48.69 4.57 -25.70
N ALA A 290 -49.36 4.37 -24.56
CA ALA A 290 -50.43 5.27 -24.10
C ALA A 290 -49.85 6.67 -23.76
N ARG A 291 -50.47 7.72 -24.30
CA ARG A 291 -50.00 9.12 -24.26
C ARG A 291 -50.87 9.96 -23.32
N ILE A 292 -51.00 9.50 -22.08
CA ILE A 292 -51.87 10.15 -21.08
C ILE A 292 -51.22 11.44 -20.57
N THR A 293 -49.96 11.37 -20.18
CA THR A 293 -49.17 12.49 -19.64
C THR A 293 -47.71 12.36 -20.06
N SER A 294 -46.98 13.46 -20.04
CA SER A 294 -45.53 13.44 -20.24
C SER A 294 -44.85 12.74 -19.06
N PHE A 295 -43.95 11.81 -19.37
CA PHE A 295 -43.14 11.12 -18.37
C PHE A 295 -41.68 11.04 -18.83
N PRO A 296 -40.71 11.42 -17.98
CA PRO A 296 -40.88 11.93 -16.61
C PRO A 296 -41.50 13.34 -16.57
N PRO A 297 -42.18 13.72 -15.48
CA PRO A 297 -42.73 15.08 -15.32
C PRO A 297 -41.64 16.14 -15.46
N ALA A 298 -42.01 17.32 -15.98
CA ALA A 298 -41.08 18.45 -16.04
C ALA A 298 -40.62 18.85 -14.63
N PHE A 299 -39.32 19.13 -14.48
CA PHE A 299 -38.78 19.62 -13.22
C PHE A 299 -39.37 20.99 -12.89
N GLN A 300 -39.90 21.14 -11.68
CA GLN A 300 -40.35 22.41 -11.14
C GLN A 300 -39.46 22.80 -9.96
N ALA A 301 -39.09 24.08 -9.88
CA ALA A 301 -38.38 24.61 -8.73
C ALA A 301 -39.30 24.52 -7.50
N VAL A 302 -38.87 23.77 -6.47
CA VAL A 302 -39.55 23.71 -5.18
C VAL A 302 -38.85 24.70 -4.25
N PRO A 303 -39.57 25.69 -3.68
CA PRO A 303 -38.99 26.58 -2.69
C PRO A 303 -38.56 25.77 -1.47
N CYS A 304 -37.28 25.87 -1.10
CA CYS A 304 -36.78 25.24 0.13
C CYS A 304 -37.39 25.94 1.35
N ASN A 305 -37.76 25.17 2.36
CA ASN A 305 -38.17 25.73 3.64
C ASN A 305 -37.04 26.60 4.21
N PRO A 306 -37.34 27.78 4.79
CA PRO A 306 -36.34 28.66 5.38
C PRO A 306 -35.63 27.94 6.53
N ILE A 307 -34.32 28.19 6.64
CA ILE A 307 -33.51 27.69 7.76
C ILE A 307 -33.94 28.44 9.02
N VAL A 308 -34.50 27.74 10.00
CA VAL A 308 -34.80 28.27 11.33
C VAL A 308 -33.74 27.75 12.29
N LEU A 309 -32.95 28.65 12.88
CA LEU A 309 -31.92 28.31 13.86
C LEU A 309 -32.48 28.51 15.28
N ASP A 310 -32.43 27.47 16.11
CA ASP A 310 -32.79 27.58 17.52
C ASP A 310 -31.64 28.22 18.32
N VAL A 311 -31.77 29.52 18.56
CA VAL A 311 -30.81 30.31 19.34
C VAL A 311 -31.03 30.19 20.86
N ALA A 312 -32.16 29.62 21.31
CA ALA A 312 -32.47 29.50 22.73
C ALA A 312 -31.54 28.50 23.42
N PHE A 313 -31.09 27.47 22.70
CA PHE A 313 -30.09 26.52 23.20
C PHE A 313 -28.78 27.20 23.64
N ASN A 314 -28.35 28.24 22.93
CA ASN A 314 -27.14 29.00 23.27
C ASN A 314 -27.28 29.87 24.53
N SER A 315 -28.50 30.00 25.06
CA SER A 315 -28.81 30.82 26.25
C SER A 315 -28.97 29.98 27.52
N ILE A 316 -28.68 28.67 27.46
CA ILE A 316 -28.71 27.78 28.62
C ILE A 316 -27.33 27.80 29.29
N ASP A 317 -27.17 28.65 30.30
CA ASP A 317 -26.00 28.67 31.16
C ASP A 317 -26.22 27.86 32.44
N PHE A 318 -25.15 27.27 32.98
CA PHE A 318 -25.21 26.63 34.29
C PHE A 318 -25.37 27.66 35.41
N PRO A 319 -26.21 27.39 36.42
CA PRO A 319 -26.32 28.29 37.57
C PRO A 319 -25.00 28.35 38.34
N SER A 320 -24.67 29.52 38.91
CA SER A 320 -23.48 29.67 39.75
C SER A 320 -23.53 28.69 40.93
N LEU A 321 -22.40 28.02 41.17
CA LEU A 321 -22.22 27.06 42.26
C LEU A 321 -21.50 27.68 43.47
N GLU A 322 -21.18 28.97 43.44
CA GLU A 322 -20.37 29.67 44.45
C GLU A 322 -20.98 29.58 45.86
N ASP A 323 -22.32 29.65 45.97
CA ASP A 323 -23.04 29.52 47.24
C ASP A 323 -23.01 28.09 47.83
N ARG A 324 -22.68 27.10 46.99
CA ARG A 324 -22.57 25.69 47.39
C ARG A 324 -21.13 25.27 47.66
N MET A 325 -20.15 26.12 47.39
CA MET A 325 -18.75 25.86 47.70
C MET A 325 -18.47 26.12 49.19
N LYS A 326 -17.90 25.13 49.88
CA LYS A 326 -17.43 25.33 51.26
C LYS A 326 -16.31 26.37 51.24
N LYS A 327 -16.50 27.47 51.97
CA LYS A 327 -15.46 28.49 52.15
C LYS A 327 -14.29 27.87 52.93
N ASP A 328 -13.15 27.70 52.27
CA ASP A 328 -11.91 27.32 52.95
C ASP A 328 -11.53 28.39 53.97
N LYS A 329 -11.63 28.05 55.25
CA LYS A 329 -11.03 28.85 56.32
C LYS A 329 -9.51 28.74 56.17
N LYS A 330 -8.90 29.70 55.47
CA LYS A 330 -7.45 29.86 55.43
C LYS A 330 -6.92 30.06 56.85
N GLY A 331 -6.32 29.01 57.41
CA GLY A 331 -5.63 29.06 58.69
C GLY A 331 -4.37 29.92 58.60
N ILE A 332 -4.08 30.64 59.69
CA ILE A 332 -3.03 31.68 59.82
C ILE A 332 -1.59 31.12 59.67
N PHE A 333 -1.41 29.80 59.53
CA PHE A 333 -0.09 29.16 59.51
C PHE A 333 0.61 29.08 58.15
N SER A 334 -0.01 29.51 57.04
CA SER A 334 0.63 29.45 55.71
C SER A 334 1.59 30.61 55.40
N ARG A 335 1.98 31.42 56.40
CA ARG A 335 2.85 32.61 56.23
C ARG A 335 4.27 32.47 56.81
N LEU A 336 4.63 31.33 57.38
CA LEU A 336 5.91 31.16 58.09
C LEU A 336 6.94 30.25 57.39
N TRP A 337 6.61 29.62 56.26
CA TRP A 337 7.55 28.84 55.47
C TRP A 337 7.35 29.09 53.98
N GLY A 338 8.02 30.12 53.47
CA GLY A 338 8.05 30.46 52.06
C GLY A 338 9.10 31.53 51.81
N SER A 339 10.36 31.08 51.74
CA SER A 339 11.45 31.80 51.08
C SER A 339 12.15 30.85 50.12
#